data_AF-A0A251WDG6-F1
#
_entry.id   AF-A0A251WDG6-F1
#
_cell.length_a   1.000
_cell.length_b   1.000
_cell.length_c   1.000
_cell.angle_alpha   90.00
_cell.angle_beta   90.00
_cell.angle_gamma   90.00
#
_symmetry.space_group_name_H-M   'P 1'
#
loop_
_entity.id
_entity.type
_entity.pdbx_description
1 polymer ?
#
loop_
_entity_poly.entity_id
_entity_poly.type
_entity_poly.pdbx_seq_one_letter_code
_entity_poly.pdbx_strand_id
1 'polypeptide(L)' 'MLDLKQLPPVVRQQVQEFVFSDFFQTNHLQFLPDFRQMGNSGIFYRFTLAEQLISIEVTGQIIKFLRVLPKPNV' A
#
# COMPACT_ATOMS: atom_id res chain seq x y z
N MET A 1 -0.24 -12.57 1.35
CA MET A 1 -1.55 -13.23 1.10
C MET A 1 -2.40 -13.40 2.36
N LEU A 2 -1.81 -13.50 3.57
CA LEU A 2 -2.59 -13.54 4.82
C LEU A 2 -3.37 -12.25 5.10
N ASP A 3 -2.70 -11.09 4.98
CA ASP A 3 -3.30 -9.79 5.29
C ASP A 3 -4.61 -9.55 4.51
N LEU A 4 -4.60 -9.72 3.18
CA LEU A 4 -5.80 -9.55 2.34
C LEU A 4 -6.95 -10.49 2.74
N LYS A 5 -6.66 -11.72 3.19
CA LYS A 5 -7.70 -12.68 3.59
C LYS A 5 -8.41 -12.27 4.87
N GLN A 6 -7.75 -11.50 5.73
CA GLN A 6 -8.29 -11.02 7.00
C GLN A 6 -9.09 -9.72 6.86
N LEU A 7 -9.00 -9.05 5.70
CA LEU A 7 -9.75 -7.83 5.45
C LEU A 7 -11.24 -8.10 5.21
N PRO A 8 -12.12 -7.19 5.64
CA PRO A 8 -13.52 -7.19 5.22
C PRO A 8 -13.63 -7.27 3.68
N PRO A 9 -14.62 -7.97 3.12
CA PRO A 9 -14.71 -8.18 1.67
C PRO A 9 -14.64 -6.92 0.82
N VAL A 10 -15.32 -5.85 1.25
CA VAL A 10 -15.31 -4.54 0.56
C VAL A 10 -13.92 -3.93 0.54
N VAL A 11 -13.24 -3.92 1.69
CA VAL A 11 -11.87 -3.38 1.82
C VAL A 11 -10.88 -4.21 0.99
N ARG A 12 -11.02 -5.54 1.02
CA ARG A 12 -10.19 -6.43 0.21
C ARG A 12 -10.33 -6.13 -1.28
N GLN A 13 -11.56 -5.94 -1.77
CA GLN A 13 -11.82 -5.61 -3.16
C GLN A 13 -11.16 -4.28 -3.55
N GLN A 14 -11.34 -3.23 -2.74
CA GLN A 14 -10.71 -1.92 -2.98
C GLN A 14 -9.19 -2.00 -3.06
N VAL A 15 -8.57 -2.72 -2.13
CA VAL A 15 -7.10 -2.92 -2.14
C VAL A 15 -6.67 -3.69 -3.39
N GLN A 16 -7.41 -4.73 -3.80
CA GLN A 16 -7.09 -5.48 -5.02
C GLN A 16 -7.23 -4.63 -6.28
N GLU A 17 -8.33 -3.90 -6.43
CA GLU A 17 -8.56 -2.99 -7.56
C GLU A 17 -7.44 -1.95 -7.65
N PHE A 18 -7.10 -1.31 -6.53
CA PHE A 18 -6.00 -0.36 -6.49
C PHE A 18 -4.66 -1.00 -6.90
N VAL A 19 -4.28 -2.13 -6.29
CA VAL A 19 -2.98 -2.78 -6.53
C VAL A 19 -2.82 -3.25 -7.97
N PHE A 20 -3.87 -3.83 -8.55
CA PHE A 20 -3.79 -4.48 -9.86
C PHE A 20 -4.22 -3.61 -11.04
N SER A 21 -4.96 -2.51 -10.79
CA SER A 21 -5.40 -1.57 -11.84
C SER A 21 -4.84 -0.18 -11.61
N ASP A 22 -5.26 0.48 -10.53
CA ASP A 22 -5.13 1.93 -10.44
C ASP A 22 -3.69 2.37 -10.15
N PHE A 23 -2.96 1.58 -9.37
CA PHE A 23 -1.60 1.87 -8.95
C PHE A 23 -0.64 2.12 -10.11
N PHE A 24 -0.78 1.35 -11.19
CA PHE A 24 0.04 1.51 -12.39
C PHE A 24 -0.32 2.74 -13.20
N GLN A 25 -1.53 3.29 -13.03
CA GLN A 25 -1.97 4.53 -13.67
C GLN A 25 -1.48 5.76 -12.91
N THR A 26 -1.24 5.64 -11.61
CA THR A 26 -0.87 6.77 -10.75
C THR A 26 0.49 7.37 -11.09
N ASN A 27 1.40 6.63 -11.77
CA ASN A 27 2.75 7.02 -12.27
C ASN A 27 3.72 7.67 -11.26
N HIS A 28 3.26 8.02 -10.06
CA HIS A 28 3.93 8.89 -9.11
C HIS A 28 3.53 8.51 -7.68
N LEU A 29 4.34 7.65 -7.06
CA LEU A 29 4.11 7.16 -5.69
C LEU A 29 4.02 8.31 -4.67
N GLN A 30 4.72 9.42 -4.92
CA GLN A 30 4.73 10.58 -4.04
C GLN A 30 3.37 11.27 -3.89
N PHE A 31 2.42 11.02 -4.79
CA PHE A 31 1.06 11.57 -4.69
C PHE A 31 0.10 10.65 -3.93
N LEU A 32 0.56 9.46 -3.51
CA LEU A 32 -0.27 8.59 -2.71
C LEU A 32 -0.51 9.20 -1.32
N PRO A 33 -1.74 9.10 -0.78
CA PRO A 33 -2.06 9.64 0.53
C PRO A 33 -1.14 9.10 1.62
N ASP A 34 -0.59 9.97 2.46
CA ASP A 34 0.36 9.61 3.51
C ASP A 34 1.61 8.82 3.02
N PHE A 35 2.02 9.02 1.75
CA PHE A 35 3.24 8.40 1.23
C PHE A 35 4.48 8.86 2.01
N ARG A 36 5.14 7.92 2.69
CA ARG A 36 6.31 8.19 3.53
C ARG A 36 7.28 7.01 3.51
N GLN A 37 8.56 7.31 3.56
CA GLN A 37 9.62 6.33 3.79
C GLN A 37 9.47 5.70 5.19
N MET A 38 9.79 4.41 5.32
CA MET A 38 9.77 3.69 6.59
C MET A 38 11.18 3.45 7.12
N GLY A 39 11.47 4.00 8.30
CA GLY A 39 12.77 3.90 8.93
C GLY A 39 13.86 4.58 8.10
N ASN A 40 15.09 4.06 8.18
CA ASN A 40 16.25 4.64 7.49
C ASN A 40 16.56 3.96 6.14
N SER A 41 15.73 3.01 5.69
CA SER A 41 15.93 2.33 4.40
C SER A 41 15.35 3.18 3.27
N GLY A 42 16.11 3.44 2.21
CA GLY A 42 15.64 4.19 1.03
C GLY A 42 14.70 3.41 0.11
N ILE A 43 14.31 2.19 0.49
CA ILE A 43 13.55 1.26 -0.36
C ILE A 43 12.20 0.87 0.23
N PHE A 44 11.96 1.08 1.52
CA PHE A 44 10.67 0.77 2.14
C PHE A 44 9.83 2.02 2.31
N TYR A 45 8.59 1.95 1.84
CA TYR A 45 7.64 3.04 1.89
C TYR A 45 6.30 2.53 2.40
N ARG A 46 5.48 3.47 2.86
CA ARG A 46 4.09 3.24 3.20
C ARG A 46 3.22 4.35 2.64
N PHE A 47 1.97 4.05 2.42
CA PHE A 47 0.92 5.02 2.11
C PHE A 47 -0.40 4.49 2.62
N THR A 48 -1.47 5.25 2.43
CA THR A 48 -2.80 4.88 2.90
C THR A 48 -3.78 4.79 1.75
N LEU A 49 -4.68 3.82 1.86
CA LEU A 49 -5.79 3.61 0.94
C LEU A 49 -7.03 3.39 1.80
N ALA A 50 -7.94 4.36 1.82
CA ALA A 50 -9.02 4.43 2.79
C ALA A 50 -8.48 4.27 4.23
N GLU A 51 -9.07 3.35 5.01
CA GLU A 51 -8.67 3.05 6.39
C GLU A 51 -7.56 2.00 6.49
N GLN A 52 -6.80 1.78 5.41
CA GLN A 52 -5.70 0.81 5.39
C GLN A 52 -4.36 1.52 5.21
N LEU A 53 -3.37 1.05 5.96
CA LEU A 53 -1.96 1.32 5.76
C LEU A 53 -1.36 0.21 4.89
N ILE A 54 -0.78 0.60 3.76
CA ILE A 54 -0.13 -0.32 2.82
C ILE A 54 1.37 -0.06 2.87
N SER A 55 2.18 -1.11 3.05
CA SER A 55 3.63 -1.02 2.93
C SER A 55 4.13 -1.66 1.65
N ILE A 56 5.13 -1.02 1.05
CA ILE A 56 5.76 -1.45 -0.20
C ILE A 56 7.28 -1.42 -0.08
N GLU A 57 7.92 -2.27 -0.88
CA GLU A 57 9.34 -2.20 -1.21
C GLU A 57 9.48 -1.71 -2.65
N VAL A 58 10.35 -0.74 -2.87
CA VAL A 58 10.69 -0.18 -4.18
C VAL A 58 12.16 -0.47 -4.46
N THR A 59 12.42 -1.29 -5.47
CA THR A 59 13.77 -1.62 -5.94
C THR A 59 13.85 -1.35 -7.44
N GLY A 60 14.41 -0.20 -7.82
CA GLY A 60 14.37 0.27 -9.21
C GLY A 60 12.93 0.48 -9.68
N GLN A 61 12.53 -0.21 -10.74
CA GLN A 61 11.15 -0.19 -11.26
C GLN A 61 10.25 -1.27 -10.64
N ILE A 62 10.80 -2.14 -9.79
CA ILE A 62 10.06 -3.23 -9.16
C ILE A 62 9.42 -2.70 -7.88
N ILE A 63 8.11 -2.90 -7.77
CA ILE A 63 7.34 -2.57 -6.57
C ILE A 63 6.74 -3.86 -6.01
N LYS A 64 7.03 -4.15 -4.75
CA LYS A 64 6.44 -5.29 -4.03
C LYS A 64 5.53 -4.77 -2.93
N PHE A 65 4.31 -5.27 -2.89
CA PHE A 65 3.40 -5.06 -1.77
C PHE A 65 3.74 -6.03 -0.64
N LEU A 66 4.04 -5.47 0.53
CA LEU A 66 4.52 -6.26 1.67
C LEU A 66 3.38 -6.56 2.65
N ARG A 67 2.75 -5.52 3.21
CA ARG A 67 1.69 -5.65 4.23
C ARG A 67 0.52 -4.72 3.96
N VAL A 68 -0.66 -5.15 4.39
CA VAL A 68 -1.88 -4.34 4.44
C VAL A 68 -2.43 -4.44 5.86
N LEU A 69 -2.48 -3.31 6.55
CA LEU A 69 -2.87 -3.23 7.96
C LEU A 69 -3.98 -2.20 8.10
N PRO A 70 -4.93 -2.37 9.03
CA PRO A 70 -5.83 -1.28 9.38
C PRO A 70 -5.02 -0.08 9.89
N LYS A 71 -5.45 1.13 9.51
CA LYS A 71 -4.91 2.36 10.09
C LYS A 71 -5.06 2.28 11.62
N PRO A 72 -4.01 2.58 12.40
CA PRO A 72 -4.14 2.61 13.85
C PRO A 72 -5.11 3.73 14.23
N ASN A 73 -6.15 3.39 14.98
CA ASN A 73 -6.99 4.36 15.67
C ASN A 73 -6.13 4.96 16.78
N VAL A 74 -5.53 6.13 16.51
CA VAL A 74 -4.93 6.98 17.55
C VAL A 74 -6.02 7.59 18.41
#